data_AF-A0A0F9AMA0-F1
#
_entry.id   AF-A0A0F9AMA0-F1
#
_cell.length_a   1.000
_cell.length_b   1.000
_cell.length_c   1.000
_cell.angle_alpha   90.00
_cell.angle_beta   90.00
_cell.angle_gamma   90.00
#
_symmetry.space_group_name_H-M   'P 1'
#
loop_
_entity.id
_entity.type
_entity.pdbx_description
1 polymer ?
#
loop_
_entity_poly.entity_id
_entity_poly.type
_entity_poly.pdbx_seq_one_letter_code
_entity_poly.pdbx_strand_id
1 'polypeptide(L)'
;LMAEATVNTREDAVFGNKRVLLFDVDIAANADTLTTGLTIIDAFWVQNDADDFTTATKSGGVLTFVADGAETGMQVGVIGH
;
A
#
# COMPACT_ATOMS: atom_id res chain seq x y z
N LEU A 1 2.07 -16.74 6.50
CA LEU A 1 2.79 -15.45 6.55
C LEU A 1 2.51 -14.81 5.19
N MET A 2 2.03 -13.56 5.16
CA MET A 2 1.88 -12.84 3.88
C MET A 2 3.26 -12.41 3.39
N ALA A 3 3.47 -12.36 2.08
CA ALA A 3 4.72 -11.87 1.51
C ALA A 3 4.70 -10.35 1.43
N GLU A 4 5.87 -9.72 1.24
CA GLU A 4 5.93 -8.28 1.02
C GLU A 4 5.59 -7.98 -0.44
N ALA A 5 4.73 -6.99 -0.65
CA ALA A 5 4.40 -6.44 -1.96
C ALA A 5 5.67 -5.90 -2.62
N THR A 6 5.76 -6.07 -3.94
CA THR A 6 6.87 -5.48 -4.71
C THR A 6 6.61 -3.99 -4.86
N VAL A 7 7.57 -3.15 -4.49
CA VAL A 7 7.47 -1.70 -4.64
C VAL A 7 8.27 -1.28 -5.87
N ASN A 8 7.57 -0.85 -6.92
CA ASN A 8 8.17 -0.37 -8.16
C ASN A 8 8.67 1.06 -8.02
N THR A 9 7.83 1.91 -7.42
CA THR A 9 8.14 3.31 -7.16
C THR A 9 7.70 3.71 -5.76
N ARG A 10 8.46 4.61 -5.14
CA ARG A 10 8.11 5.25 -3.88
C ARG A 10 8.44 6.73 -3.94
N GLU A 11 7.42 7.56 -3.77
CA GLU A 11 7.55 9.00 -3.60
C GLU A 11 7.22 9.39 -2.16
N ASP A 12 7.80 10.50 -1.71
CA ASP A 12 7.74 10.94 -0.33
C ASP A 12 7.73 12.46 -0.24
N ALA A 13 6.79 12.99 0.54
CA ALA A 13 6.70 14.40 0.87
C ALA A 13 6.31 14.59 2.34
N VAL A 14 6.88 15.61 2.96
CA VAL A 14 6.58 16.00 4.35
C VAL A 14 5.76 17.28 4.35
N PHE A 15 4.62 17.26 5.03
CA PHE A 15 3.69 18.37 5.19
C PHE A 15 3.45 18.62 6.67
N GLY A 16 4.22 19.53 7.27
CA GLY A 16 4.15 19.81 8.70
C GLY A 16 4.54 18.58 9.52
N ASN A 17 3.62 18.07 10.34
CA ASN A 17 3.81 16.87 11.15
C ASN A 17 3.32 15.57 10.48
N LYS A 18 2.93 15.64 9.20
CA LYS A 18 2.50 14.48 8.41
C LYS A 18 3.49 14.19 7.31
N ARG A 19 3.56 12.92 6.93
CA ARG A 19 4.28 12.43 5.77
C ARG A 19 3.27 11.79 4.82
N VAL A 20 3.41 12.11 3.55
CA VAL A 20 2.60 11.59 2.45
C VAL A 20 3.52 10.72 1.61
N LEU A 21 3.15 9.46 1.46
CA LEU A 21 3.88 8.49 0.65
C LEU A 21 2.99 8.05 -0.50
N LEU A 22 3.55 7.97 -1.69
CA LEU A 22 2.89 7.38 -2.85
C LEU A 22 3.72 6.20 -3.33
N PHE A 23 3.05 5.09 -3.61
CA PHE A 23 3.68 3.86 -4.06
C PHE A 23 3.03 3.39 -5.36
N ASP A 24 3.86 2.79 -6.20
CA ASP A 24 3.43 1.87 -7.25
C ASP A 24 3.84 0.47 -6.79
N VAL A 25 2.88 -0.44 -6.66
CA VAL A 25 3.10 -1.78 -6.09
C VAL A 25 2.52 -2.89 -6.95
N ASP A 26 3.22 -4.03 -6.96
CA ASP A 26 2.70 -5.31 -7.46
C ASP A 26 2.49 -6.28 -6.29
N ILE A 27 1.42 -7.06 -6.36
CA ILE A 27 1.13 -8.16 -5.42
C ILE A 27 0.97 -9.48 -6.19
N ALA A 28 1.53 -10.57 -5.64
CA ALA A 28 1.75 -11.80 -6.41
C ALA A 28 0.50 -12.70 -6.54
N ALA A 29 -0.28 -12.88 -5.46
CA ALA A 29 -1.62 -13.48 -5.43
C ALA A 29 -2.13 -13.63 -3.98
N ASN A 30 -3.45 -13.59 -3.78
CA ASN A 30 -4.17 -13.78 -2.50
C ASN A 30 -3.98 -12.64 -1.50
N ALA A 31 -2.75 -12.42 -1.01
CA ALA A 31 -2.48 -11.34 -0.07
C ALA A 31 -0.99 -11.07 0.16
N ASP A 32 -0.64 -9.78 0.15
CA ASP A 32 0.70 -9.26 0.43
C ASP A 32 0.63 -8.06 1.38
N THR A 33 1.76 -7.70 1.98
CA THR A 33 1.90 -6.55 2.88
C THR A 33 2.83 -5.48 2.34
N LEU A 34 2.59 -4.23 2.72
CA LEU A 34 3.50 -3.11 2.47
C LEU A 34 3.83 -2.41 3.79
N THR A 35 5.11 -2.46 4.16
CA THR A 35 5.66 -1.67 5.26
C THR A 35 5.95 -0.25 4.79
N THR A 36 5.13 0.70 5.20
CA THR A 36 5.23 2.10 4.73
C THR A 36 6.42 2.86 5.34
N GLY A 37 6.90 2.39 6.50
CA GLY A 37 7.91 3.09 7.32
C GLY A 37 7.34 4.28 8.10
N LEU A 38 6.02 4.43 8.14
CA LEU A 38 5.31 5.31 9.07
C LEU A 38 5.06 4.56 10.37
N THR A 39 4.94 5.27 11.49
CA THR A 39 4.56 4.66 12.77
C THR A 39 3.07 4.38 12.79
N ILE A 40 2.28 5.35 12.30
CA ILE A 40 0.82 5.29 12.25
C ILE A 40 0.33 5.77 10.88
N ILE A 41 -0.63 5.03 10.32
CA ILE A 41 -1.34 5.41 9.10
C ILE A 41 -2.66 6.11 9.46
N ASP A 42 -2.75 7.40 9.20
CA ASP A 42 -3.96 8.20 9.43
C ASP A 42 -5.01 7.95 8.34
N ALA A 43 -4.58 7.92 7.07
CA ALA A 43 -5.42 7.65 5.92
C ALA A 43 -4.61 6.95 4.82
N PHE A 44 -5.31 6.22 3.96
CA PHE A 44 -4.71 5.68 2.74
C PHE A 44 -5.78 5.56 1.65
N TRP A 45 -5.34 5.45 0.41
CA TRP A 45 -6.17 5.10 -0.73
C TRP A 45 -5.43 4.11 -1.61
N VAL A 46 -6.19 3.33 -2.36
CA VAL A 46 -5.69 2.38 -3.35
C VAL A 46 -6.47 2.63 -4.63
N GLN A 47 -5.76 2.80 -5.72
CA GLN A 47 -6.33 2.78 -7.06
C GLN A 47 -5.75 1.57 -7.78
N ASN A 48 -6.64 0.74 -8.30
CA ASN A 48 -6.32 -0.35 -9.19
C ASN A 48 -7.31 -0.32 -10.35
N ASP A 49 -6.82 -0.55 -11.56
CA ASP A 49 -7.64 -0.61 -12.77
C ASP A 49 -8.10 -2.06 -13.08
N ALA A 50 -7.59 -3.05 -12.36
CA ALA A 50 -7.93 -4.46 -12.49
C ALA A 50 -9.01 -4.93 -11.50
N ASP A 51 -9.72 -5.99 -11.89
CA ASP A 51 -10.94 -6.48 -11.22
C ASP A 51 -10.69 -7.44 -10.05
N ASP A 52 -9.48 -8.00 -9.89
CA ASP A 52 -9.22 -9.05 -8.89
C ASP A 52 -8.88 -8.46 -7.50
N PHE A 53 -8.70 -7.14 -7.36
CA PHE A 53 -8.42 -6.49 -6.09
C PHE A 53 -9.67 -6.38 -5.22
N THR A 54 -9.60 -6.97 -4.03
CA THR A 54 -10.75 -7.06 -3.13
C THR A 54 -10.74 -5.96 -2.07
N THR A 55 -9.64 -5.86 -1.32
CA THR A 55 -9.56 -4.94 -0.18
C THR A 55 -8.14 -4.63 0.26
N ALA A 56 -7.99 -3.53 0.99
CA ALA A 56 -6.79 -3.22 1.74
C ALA A 56 -7.17 -2.83 3.16
N THR A 57 -6.37 -3.28 4.13
CA THR A 57 -6.51 -2.93 5.54
C THR A 57 -5.21 -2.33 6.05
N LYS A 58 -5.28 -1.60 7.17
CA LYS A 58 -4.12 -0.98 7.80
C LYS A 58 -4.00 -1.40 9.25
N SER A 59 -2.77 -1.62 9.70
CA SER A 59 -2.43 -1.83 11.11
C SER A 59 -1.04 -1.27 11.39
N GLY A 60 -0.96 -0.25 12.24
CA GLY A 60 0.27 0.52 12.42
C GLY A 60 0.79 1.09 11.10
N GLY A 61 2.09 0.97 10.87
CA GLY A 61 2.78 1.36 9.63
C GLY A 61 2.65 0.39 8.46
N VAL A 62 1.80 -0.63 8.55
CA VAL A 62 1.69 -1.70 7.55
C VAL A 62 0.32 -1.66 6.88
N LEU A 63 0.32 -1.77 5.55
CA LEU A 63 -0.86 -2.08 4.76
C LEU A 63 -0.87 -3.56 4.40
N THR A 64 -2.06 -4.15 4.38
CA THR A 64 -2.29 -5.53 3.94
C THR A 64 -3.27 -5.49 2.78
N PHE A 65 -2.88 -6.01 1.62
CA PHE A 65 -3.71 -6.11 0.42
C PHE A 65 -4.27 -7.53 0.30
N VAL A 66 -5.48 -7.64 -0.22
CA VAL A 66 -6.14 -8.91 -0.54
C VAL A 66 -6.70 -8.81 -1.95
N ALA A 67 -6.40 -9.82 -2.77
CA ALA A 67 -6.85 -9.93 -4.16
C ALA A 67 -7.07 -11.40 -4.53
N ASP A 68 -7.97 -11.67 -5.46
CA ASP A 68 -8.25 -13.02 -5.97
C ASP A 68 -7.29 -13.45 -7.10
N GLY A 69 -6.35 -12.57 -7.47
CA GLY A 69 -5.35 -12.73 -8.51
C GLY A 69 -4.08 -11.93 -8.23
N ALA A 70 -3.11 -12.03 -9.16
CA ALA A 70 -1.94 -11.15 -9.15
C ALA A 70 -2.35 -9.76 -9.64
N GLU A 71 -1.86 -8.71 -8.97
CA GLU A 71 -2.14 -7.33 -9.37
C GLU A 71 -0.83 -6.60 -9.62
N THR A 72 -0.76 -5.83 -10.69
CA THR A 72 0.45 -5.08 -11.07
C THR A 72 0.14 -3.62 -11.32
N GLY A 73 1.03 -2.71 -10.89
CA GLY A 73 0.88 -1.28 -11.09
C GLY A 73 -0.20 -0.64 -10.21
N MET A 74 -0.49 -1.23 -9.06
CA MET A 74 -1.45 -0.64 -8.11
C MET A 74 -0.87 0.65 -7.54
N GLN A 75 -1.64 1.73 -7.59
CA GLN A 75 -1.25 3.00 -6.98
C GLN A 75 -1.78 3.08 -5.56
N VAL A 76 -0.89 3.36 -4.61
CA VAL A 76 -1.23 3.41 -3.19
C VAL A 76 -0.73 4.72 -2.61
N GLY A 77 -1.63 5.54 -2.08
CA GLY A 77 -1.27 6.74 -1.33
C GLY A 77 -1.51 6.56 0.15
N VAL A 78 -0.58 7.02 0.98
CA VAL A 78 -0.61 6.87 2.44
C VAL A 78 -0.28 8.18 3.10
N ILE A 79 -1.04 8.55 4.13
CA ILE A 79 -0.80 9.71 4.99
C ILE A 79 -0.60 9.20 6.41
N GLY A 80 0.49 9.63 7.06
CA GLY A 80 0.77 9.24 8.43
C GLY A 80 1.89 10.04 9.08
N HIS A 81 2.45 9.47 10.15
CA HIS A 81 3.55 10.03 10.93
C HIS A 81 4.43 8.93 11.53
#